data_AF-A0A7C3ZR16-F1
#
_entry.id   AF-A0A7C3ZR16-F1
#
_cell.length_a   1.000
_cell.length_b   1.000
_cell.length_c   1.000
_cell.angle_alpha   90.00
_cell.angle_beta   90.00
_cell.angle_gamma   90.00
#
_symmetry.space_group_name_H-M   'P 1'
#
loop_
_entity.id
_entity.type
_entity.pdbx_description
1 polymer ?
#
loop_
_entity_poly.entity_id
_entity_poly.type
_entity_poly.pdbx_seq_one_letter_code
_entity_poly.pdbx_strand_id
1 'polypeptide(L)'
;VMGATKRVCEMYCQAMGATSHTNFVCVRFGNVLASEGSVVPIFMQQIAKGGPVTVTHPDMKRYFMTIPEAVTLVLQASVLGKSGQVLLLDMGSPIRIVDLVHRLIEVSGKRPEDIPIQFIGMRPGEKLFEELLCTQETCIHTAHEKVKVCRLNSNGDSDGAVHRIEACLHDIVSTGDPAFARACLKTLVPEYAYNGDKSG
;
A
#
# COMPACT_ATOMS: atom_id res chain seq x y z
N VAL A 1 -10.80 -3.36 -3.84
CA VAL A 1 -11.41 -2.30 -3.00
C VAL A 1 -10.36 -1.54 -2.19
N MET A 2 -9.66 -2.13 -1.21
CA MET A 2 -8.73 -1.40 -0.31
C MET A 2 -7.67 -0.53 -1.02
N GLY A 3 -6.99 -1.05 -2.04
CA GLY A 3 -6.03 -0.25 -2.81
C GLY A 3 -6.69 0.90 -3.58
N ALA A 4 -7.87 0.65 -4.16
CA ALA A 4 -8.61 1.66 -4.91
C ALA A 4 -9.14 2.79 -3.99
N THR A 5 -9.59 2.47 -2.78
CA THR A 5 -10.03 3.51 -1.83
C THR A 5 -8.87 4.38 -1.37
N LYS A 6 -7.68 3.80 -1.12
CA LYS A 6 -6.46 4.60 -0.87
C LYS A 6 -6.12 5.52 -2.04
N ARG A 7 -6.26 5.03 -3.28
CA ARG A 7 -6.05 5.84 -4.48
C ARG A 7 -7.03 7.02 -4.58
N VAL A 8 -8.31 6.80 -4.28
CA VAL A 8 -9.31 7.89 -4.21
C VAL A 8 -8.93 8.91 -3.13
N CYS A 9 -8.46 8.47 -1.95
CA CYS A 9 -7.97 9.37 -0.90
C CYS A 9 -6.78 10.22 -1.37
N GLU A 10 -5.83 9.63 -2.10
CA GLU A 10 -4.72 10.38 -2.70
C GLU A 10 -5.24 11.44 -3.68
N MET A 11 -6.11 11.04 -4.62
CA MET A 11 -6.69 11.97 -5.60
C MET A 11 -7.43 13.14 -4.91
N TYR A 12 -8.16 12.85 -3.84
CA TYR A 12 -8.84 13.86 -3.04
C TYR A 12 -7.85 14.82 -2.38
N CYS A 13 -6.83 14.32 -1.69
CA CYS A 13 -5.78 15.14 -1.08
C CYS A 13 -5.01 15.96 -2.11
N GLN A 14 -4.74 15.41 -3.29
CA GLN A 14 -4.10 16.14 -4.38
C GLN A 14 -4.97 17.30 -4.87
N ALA A 15 -6.27 17.06 -5.08
CA ALA A 15 -7.20 18.08 -5.52
C ALA A 15 -7.42 19.17 -4.46
N MET A 16 -7.57 18.79 -3.19
CA MET A 16 -7.63 19.73 -2.07
C MET A 16 -6.33 20.56 -1.96
N GLY A 17 -5.19 19.93 -2.17
CA GLY A 17 -3.90 20.62 -2.12
C GLY A 17 -3.72 21.72 -3.17
N ALA A 18 -4.50 21.69 -4.25
CA ALA A 18 -4.51 22.72 -5.29
C ALA A 18 -5.45 23.91 -4.99
N THR A 19 -6.48 23.70 -4.17
CA THR A 19 -7.58 24.67 -3.97
C THR A 19 -7.68 25.22 -2.55
N SER A 20 -7.14 24.52 -1.55
CA SER A 20 -7.24 24.86 -0.13
C SER A 20 -6.01 25.61 0.39
N HIS A 21 -6.20 26.43 1.44
CA HIS A 21 -5.10 27.04 2.21
C HIS A 21 -4.35 26.03 3.09
N THR A 22 -5.02 24.93 3.50
CA THR A 22 -4.39 23.81 4.20
C THR A 22 -3.47 23.03 3.26
N ASN A 23 -2.25 22.73 3.71
CA ASN A 23 -1.30 21.92 2.96
C ASN A 23 -1.65 20.42 3.05
N PHE A 24 -1.81 19.77 1.90
CA PHE A 24 -2.06 18.32 1.82
C PHE A 24 -0.88 17.62 1.18
N VAL A 25 -0.36 16.58 1.84
CA VAL A 25 0.76 15.78 1.34
C VAL A 25 0.46 14.31 1.57
N CYS A 26 0.59 13.48 0.53
CA CYS A 26 0.45 12.03 0.62
C CYS A 26 1.82 11.38 0.57
N VAL A 27 2.07 10.39 1.43
CA VAL A 27 3.33 9.64 1.44
C VAL A 27 3.04 8.15 1.25
N ARG A 28 3.66 7.55 0.25
CA ARG A 28 3.58 6.13 -0.08
C ARG A 28 4.79 5.39 0.45
N PHE A 29 4.53 4.26 1.08
CA PHE A 29 5.52 3.28 1.49
C PHE A 29 4.83 1.92 1.65
N GLY A 30 5.62 0.86 1.54
CA GLY A 30 5.19 -0.53 1.68
C GLY A 30 5.02 -0.95 3.14
N ASN A 31 5.35 -2.20 3.44
CA ASN A 31 5.14 -2.77 4.77
C ASN A 31 6.08 -2.17 5.82
N VAL A 32 5.55 -2.05 7.04
CA VAL A 32 6.34 -1.70 8.23
C VAL A 32 6.50 -2.94 9.09
N LEU A 33 7.74 -3.23 9.49
CA LEU A 33 8.05 -4.39 10.33
C LEU A 33 7.36 -4.26 11.69
N ALA A 34 6.74 -5.35 12.12
CA ALA A 34 6.08 -5.48 13.44
C ALA A 34 5.01 -4.41 13.73
N SER A 35 4.39 -3.82 12.71
CA SER A 35 3.23 -2.96 12.92
C SER A 35 2.00 -3.76 13.33
N GLU A 36 1.06 -3.12 14.02
CA GLU A 36 -0.27 -3.67 14.28
C GLU A 36 -0.95 -4.12 12.97
N GLY A 37 -1.56 -5.31 13.01
CA GLY A 37 -2.20 -5.93 11.83
C GLY A 37 -1.25 -6.38 10.72
N SER A 38 0.08 -6.30 10.90
CA SER A 38 1.02 -6.85 9.92
C SER A 38 1.11 -8.38 10.02
N VAL A 39 1.72 -8.99 9.00
CA VAL A 39 1.92 -10.45 8.97
C VAL A 39 2.98 -10.93 9.97
N VAL A 40 3.89 -10.04 10.39
CA VAL A 40 5.02 -10.39 11.26
C VAL A 40 4.56 -10.90 12.64
N PRO A 41 3.64 -10.23 13.38
CA PRO A 41 3.05 -10.77 14.60
C PRO A 41 2.41 -12.14 14.42
N ILE A 42 1.74 -12.38 13.28
CA ILE A 42 1.11 -13.67 12.98
C ILE A 42 2.17 -14.76 12.85
N PHE A 43 3.25 -14.49 12.11
CA PHE A 43 4.37 -15.43 11.99
C PHE A 43 5.03 -15.70 13.34
N MET A 44 5.30 -14.67 14.14
CA MET A 44 5.88 -14.84 15.48
C MET A 44 4.99 -15.71 16.38
N GLN A 45 3.67 -15.53 16.33
CA GLN A 45 2.73 -16.38 17.06
C GLN A 45 2.73 -17.84 16.56
N GLN A 46 2.78 -18.06 15.25
CA GLN A 46 2.88 -19.40 14.67
C GLN A 46 4.20 -20.09 15.06
N ILE A 47 5.32 -19.36 15.00
CA ILE A 47 6.65 -19.82 15.42
C ILE A 47 6.65 -20.18 16.90
N ALA A 48 6.07 -19.34 17.76
CA ALA A 48 5.98 -19.60 19.19
C ALA A 48 5.20 -20.90 19.49
N LYS A 49 4.14 -21.17 18.72
CA LYS A 49 3.31 -22.40 18.81
C LYS A 49 3.96 -23.65 18.21
N GLY A 50 5.12 -23.53 17.55
CA GLY A 50 5.81 -24.66 16.91
C GLY A 50 5.50 -24.85 15.42
N GLY A 51 4.78 -23.91 14.81
CA GLY A 51 4.41 -23.96 13.39
C GLY A 51 3.19 -24.84 13.09
N PRO A 52 2.89 -25.07 11.78
CA PRO A 52 3.58 -24.50 10.63
C PRO A 52 3.38 -22.98 10.51
N VAL A 53 4.33 -22.29 9.88
CA VAL A 53 4.16 -20.89 9.47
C VAL A 53 3.47 -20.85 8.12
N THR A 54 2.34 -20.15 8.02
CA THR A 54 1.54 -20.11 6.79
C THR A 54 1.98 -18.97 5.89
N VAL A 55 2.54 -19.28 4.72
CA VAL A 55 2.97 -18.29 3.73
C VAL A 55 2.07 -18.37 2.51
N THR A 56 1.70 -17.23 1.93
CA THR A 56 0.80 -17.20 0.76
C THR A 56 1.41 -17.88 -0.46
N HIS A 57 2.64 -17.50 -0.83
CA HIS A 57 3.31 -17.99 -2.04
C HIS A 57 4.84 -17.97 -1.84
N PRO A 58 5.59 -18.96 -2.37
CA PRO A 58 7.05 -19.03 -2.21
C PRO A 58 7.79 -17.81 -2.76
N ASP A 59 7.35 -17.31 -3.92
CA ASP A 59 7.99 -16.15 -4.59
C ASP A 59 7.47 -14.79 -4.16
N MET A 60 6.60 -14.71 -3.13
CA MET A 60 6.02 -13.44 -2.70
C MET A 60 7.09 -12.50 -2.14
N LYS A 61 7.15 -11.26 -2.65
CA LYS A 61 8.08 -10.23 -2.17
C LYS A 61 7.35 -8.96 -1.73
N ARG A 62 7.86 -8.33 -0.68
CA ARG A 62 7.33 -7.07 -0.13
C ARG A 62 8.45 -6.13 0.25
N TYR A 63 8.18 -4.83 0.23
CA TYR A 63 9.11 -3.83 0.77
C TYR A 63 8.90 -3.72 2.26
N PHE A 64 9.99 -3.68 3.02
CA PHE A 64 9.93 -3.54 4.47
C PHE A 64 10.85 -2.42 4.93
N MET A 65 10.39 -1.68 5.92
CA MET A 65 11.21 -0.76 6.70
C MET A 65 10.82 -0.86 8.17
N THR A 66 11.68 -0.38 9.07
CA THR A 66 11.36 -0.36 10.50
C THR A 66 10.41 0.79 10.84
N ILE A 67 9.71 0.70 11.98
CA ILE A 67 8.83 1.77 12.46
C ILE A 67 9.59 3.11 12.61
N PRO A 68 10.77 3.18 13.26
CA PRO A 68 11.50 4.43 13.39
C PRO A 68 11.87 5.04 12.05
N GLU A 69 12.34 4.23 11.10
CA GLU A 69 12.66 4.70 9.75
C GLU A 69 11.44 5.27 9.03
N ALA A 70 10.29 4.57 9.08
CA ALA A 70 9.05 5.03 8.47
C ALA A 70 8.61 6.38 9.05
N VAL A 71 8.58 6.49 10.38
CA VAL A 71 8.17 7.72 11.07
C VAL A 71 9.09 8.88 10.74
N THR A 72 10.41 8.68 10.80
CA THR A 72 11.39 9.73 10.47
C THR A 72 11.21 10.20 9.04
N LEU A 73 11.09 9.29 8.07
CA LEU A 73 10.95 9.64 6.67
C LEU A 73 9.61 10.32 6.36
N VAL A 74 8.52 9.93 7.03
CA VAL A 74 7.21 10.60 6.89
C VAL A 74 7.28 12.03 7.42
N LEU A 75 7.93 12.26 8.57
CA LEU A 75 8.13 13.61 9.12
C LEU A 75 9.04 14.47 8.23
N GLN A 76 10.07 13.90 7.62
CA GLN A 76 10.90 14.62 6.65
C GLN A 76 10.12 14.92 5.36
N ALA A 77 9.33 13.96 4.87
CA ALA A 77 8.51 14.13 3.68
C ALA A 77 7.43 15.21 3.88
N SER A 78 6.89 15.40 5.08
CA SER A 78 5.90 16.46 5.35
C SER A 78 6.50 17.88 5.27
N VAL A 79 7.81 18.01 5.54
CA VAL A 79 8.54 19.28 5.41
C VAL A 79 8.99 19.52 3.96
N LEU A 80 9.40 18.47 3.25
CA LEU A 80 9.90 18.56 1.88
C LEU A 80 8.78 18.65 0.84
N GLY A 81 7.64 18.02 1.13
CA GLY A 81 6.49 17.95 0.25
C GLY A 81 5.79 19.29 0.10
N LYS A 82 5.37 19.61 -1.13
CA LYS A 82 4.48 20.74 -1.39
C LYS A 82 3.02 20.26 -1.38
N SER A 83 2.10 21.17 -1.07
CA SER A 83 0.67 20.85 -1.11
C SER A 83 0.27 20.24 -2.45
N GLY A 84 -0.54 19.19 -2.40
CA GLY A 84 -1.00 18.41 -3.55
C GLY A 84 -0.02 17.36 -4.07
N GLN A 85 1.15 17.20 -3.43
CA GLN A 85 2.14 16.20 -3.86
C GLN A 85 1.94 14.84 -3.22
N VAL A 86 2.27 13.82 -4.00
CA VAL A 86 2.46 12.44 -3.54
C VAL A 86 3.95 12.18 -3.50
N LEU A 87 4.46 11.74 -2.35
CA LEU A 87 5.84 11.32 -2.18
C LEU A 87 5.92 9.80 -2.04
N LEU A 88 7.03 9.23 -2.49
CA LEU A 88 7.37 7.82 -2.34
C LEU A 88 8.65 7.70 -1.53
N LEU A 89 8.60 6.86 -0.50
CA LEU A 89 9.77 6.51 0.29
C LEU A 89 10.57 5.40 -0.40
N ASP A 90 11.88 5.59 -0.46
CA ASP A 90 12.80 4.54 -0.89
C ASP A 90 13.04 3.55 0.25
N MET A 91 12.59 2.31 0.05
CA MET A 91 12.68 1.22 1.02
C MET A 91 13.76 0.19 0.63
N GLY A 92 14.60 0.51 -0.35
CA GLY A 92 15.63 -0.42 -0.84
C GLY A 92 15.03 -1.56 -1.67
N SER A 93 15.55 -2.77 -1.47
CA SER A 93 15.14 -3.95 -2.25
C SER A 93 14.02 -4.73 -1.57
N PRO A 94 13.04 -5.27 -2.33
CA PRO A 94 11.97 -6.07 -1.75
C PRO A 94 12.52 -7.41 -1.24
N ILE A 95 11.98 -7.87 -0.11
CA ILE A 95 12.41 -9.09 0.59
C ILE A 95 11.40 -10.21 0.29
N ARG A 96 11.87 -11.45 0.07
CA ARG A 96 10.96 -12.59 -0.05
C ARG A 96 10.35 -12.91 1.31
N ILE A 97 9.05 -13.18 1.35
CA ILE A 97 8.34 -13.50 2.60
C ILE A 97 8.90 -14.78 3.24
N VAL A 98 9.32 -15.76 2.44
CA VAL A 98 9.97 -16.98 2.93
C VAL A 98 11.27 -16.66 3.68
N ASP A 99 12.10 -15.75 3.14
CA ASP A 99 13.37 -15.36 3.78
C ASP A 99 13.11 -14.61 5.09
N LEU A 100 12.07 -13.76 5.11
CA LEU A 100 11.61 -13.09 6.34
C LEU A 100 11.21 -14.12 7.40
N VAL A 101 10.41 -15.13 7.03
CA VAL A 101 9.99 -16.18 7.97
C VAL A 101 11.18 -16.94 8.53
N HIS A 102 12.12 -17.39 7.69
CA HIS A 102 13.34 -18.06 8.17
C HIS A 102 14.11 -17.22 9.18
N ARG A 103 14.26 -15.91 8.91
CA ARG A 103 14.96 -15.00 9.82
C ARG A 103 14.22 -14.81 11.15
N LEU A 104 12.88 -14.79 11.13
CA LEU A 104 12.07 -14.72 12.35
C LEU A 104 12.20 -16.01 13.19
N ILE A 105 12.34 -17.17 12.54
CA ILE A 105 12.57 -18.46 13.22
C ILE A 105 13.91 -18.42 13.96
N GLU A 106 14.98 -17.99 13.28
CA GLU A 106 16.33 -17.86 13.85
C GLU A 106 16.36 -16.90 15.03
N VAL A 107 15.76 -15.71 14.88
CA VAL A 107 15.67 -14.71 15.97
C VAL A 107 14.88 -15.22 17.17
N SER A 108 13.97 -16.17 16.95
CA SER A 108 13.22 -16.84 18.03
C SER A 108 14.00 -17.99 18.70
N GLY A 109 15.28 -18.18 18.36
CA GLY A 109 16.15 -19.21 18.93
C GLY A 109 15.84 -20.62 18.45
N LYS A 110 15.16 -20.76 17.31
CA LYS A 110 14.78 -22.04 16.69
C LYS A 110 15.50 -22.19 15.36
N ARG A 111 15.63 -23.42 14.86
CA ARG A 111 16.26 -23.66 13.55
C ARG A 111 15.18 -23.70 12.46
N PRO A 112 15.42 -23.13 11.27
CA PRO A 112 14.48 -23.16 10.14
C PRO A 112 13.92 -24.54 9.81
N GLU A 113 14.73 -25.60 9.94
CA GLU A 113 14.33 -26.99 9.70
C GLU A 113 13.34 -27.54 10.72
N ASP A 114 13.27 -26.96 11.93
CA ASP A 114 12.40 -27.43 13.00
C ASP A 114 10.96 -26.86 12.86
N ILE A 115 10.75 -25.87 11.99
CA ILE A 115 9.46 -25.20 11.82
C ILE A 115 9.02 -25.24 10.35
N PRO A 116 8.03 -26.08 10.01
CA PRO A 116 7.58 -26.21 8.63
C PRO A 116 6.89 -24.92 8.13
N ILE A 117 7.12 -24.58 6.86
CA ILE A 117 6.39 -23.53 6.15
C ILE A 117 5.32 -24.20 5.28
N GLN A 118 4.07 -23.76 5.43
CA GLN A 118 2.95 -24.23 4.62
C GLN A 118 2.51 -23.14 3.65
N PHE A 119 2.47 -23.47 2.35
CA PHE A 119 1.95 -22.56 1.33
C PHE A 119 0.43 -22.68 1.20
N ILE A 120 -0.28 -21.56 1.40
CA ILE A 120 -1.75 -21.53 1.45
C ILE A 120 -2.41 -21.00 0.17
N GLY A 121 -1.63 -20.59 -0.82
CA GLY A 121 -2.13 -20.00 -2.07
C GLY A 121 -2.52 -18.53 -1.93
N MET A 122 -2.60 -17.85 -3.08
CA MET A 122 -2.96 -16.42 -3.15
C MET A 122 -4.45 -16.21 -2.98
N ARG A 123 -4.82 -15.19 -2.20
CA ARG A 123 -6.21 -14.76 -2.07
C ARG A 123 -6.62 -13.89 -3.26
N PRO A 124 -7.92 -13.82 -3.61
CA PRO A 124 -8.39 -12.97 -4.69
C PRO A 124 -7.94 -11.51 -4.53
N GLY A 125 -7.24 -10.99 -5.54
CA GLY A 125 -6.72 -9.63 -5.55
C GLY A 125 -5.38 -9.42 -4.84
N GLU A 126 -4.78 -10.46 -4.24
CA GLU A 126 -3.39 -10.38 -3.78
C GLU A 126 -2.42 -10.34 -4.96
N LYS A 127 -1.40 -9.50 -4.85
CA LYS A 127 -0.31 -9.42 -5.82
C LYS A 127 0.89 -10.24 -5.34
N LEU A 128 1.56 -10.91 -6.26
CA LEU A 128 2.82 -11.61 -5.96
C LEU A 128 3.92 -10.63 -5.57
N PHE A 129 3.99 -9.50 -6.27
CA PHE A 129 4.92 -8.40 -6.01
C PHE A 129 4.14 -7.13 -5.64
N GLU A 130 4.67 -6.38 -4.67
CA GLU A 130 4.13 -5.08 -4.31
C GLU A 130 4.57 -4.02 -5.31
N GLU A 131 3.62 -3.24 -5.80
CA GLU A 131 3.86 -2.11 -6.71
C GLU A 131 3.57 -0.82 -5.94
N LEU A 132 4.61 0.00 -5.73
CA LEU A 132 4.47 1.31 -5.07
C LEU A 132 4.21 2.47 -6.07
N LEU A 133 4.34 2.18 -7.36
CA LEU A 133 4.12 3.10 -8.47
C LEU A 133 3.15 2.51 -9.48
N CYS A 134 2.31 3.36 -10.04
CA CYS A 134 1.51 3.02 -11.22
C CYS A 134 2.37 3.16 -12.49
N THR A 135 2.00 2.46 -13.56
CA THR A 135 2.70 2.49 -14.86
C THR A 135 2.73 3.89 -15.51
N GLN A 136 1.82 4.77 -15.12
CA GLN A 136 1.71 6.14 -15.62
C GLN A 136 2.35 7.18 -14.69
N GLU A 137 3.11 6.76 -13.69
CA GLU A 137 3.76 7.66 -12.74
C GLU A 137 5.27 7.67 -12.92
N THR A 138 5.87 8.84 -12.73
CA THR A 138 7.31 9.03 -12.69
C THR A 138 7.72 9.63 -11.35
N CYS A 139 8.92 9.27 -10.89
CA CYS A 139 9.50 9.81 -9.68
C CYS A 139 10.63 10.78 -10.00
N ILE A 140 10.64 11.91 -9.32
CA ILE A 140 11.76 12.84 -9.29
C ILE A 140 12.38 12.88 -7.89
N HIS A 141 13.68 13.07 -7.83
CA HIS A 141 14.40 13.17 -6.57
C HIS A 141 14.05 14.44 -5.81
N THR A 142 14.02 14.36 -4.48
CA THR A 142 14.01 15.52 -3.59
C THR A 142 15.43 15.80 -3.07
N ALA A 143 15.57 16.78 -2.17
CA ALA A 143 16.81 17.01 -1.45
C ALA A 143 17.19 15.83 -0.51
N HIS A 144 16.25 14.94 -0.19
CA HIS A 144 16.50 13.75 0.62
C HIS A 144 16.54 12.50 -0.27
N GLU A 145 17.61 11.73 -0.19
CA GLU A 145 17.87 10.57 -1.06
C GLU A 145 16.74 9.54 -1.06
N LYS A 146 16.18 9.27 0.12
CA LYS A 146 15.09 8.29 0.31
C LYS A 146 13.68 8.85 0.11
N VAL A 147 13.52 10.09 -0.35
CA VAL A 147 12.20 10.70 -0.58
C VAL A 147 12.13 11.19 -2.02
N LYS A 148 11.16 10.68 -2.77
CA LYS A 148 10.94 11.03 -4.17
C LYS A 148 9.54 11.63 -4.32
N VAL A 149 9.36 12.58 -5.23
CA VAL A 149 8.01 13.09 -5.57
C VAL A 149 7.50 12.31 -6.78
N CYS A 150 6.32 11.73 -6.65
CA CYS A 150 5.60 11.04 -7.72
C CYS A 150 4.71 12.01 -8.48
N ARG A 151 4.76 11.95 -9.81
CA ARG A 151 3.88 12.70 -10.70
C ARG A 151 3.22 11.75 -11.69
N LEU A 152 1.95 11.98 -11.95
CA LEU A 152 1.27 11.37 -13.09
C LEU A 152 1.80 12.00 -14.37
N ASN A 153 1.98 11.18 -15.40
CA ASN A 153 2.43 11.63 -16.71
C ASN A 153 1.34 12.37 -17.50
N SER A 154 0.09 12.32 -17.03
CA SER A 154 -1.04 13.09 -17.56
C SER A 154 -1.51 14.09 -16.51
N ASN A 155 -1.66 15.36 -16.91
CA ASN A 155 -2.35 16.37 -16.12
C ASN A 155 -3.83 15.97 -16.05
N GLY A 156 -4.20 15.22 -15.03
CA GLY A 156 -5.62 14.99 -14.72
C GLY A 156 -6.28 16.34 -14.49
N ASP A 157 -7.50 16.49 -15.00
CA ASP A 157 -8.32 17.67 -14.77
C ASP A 157 -8.64 17.78 -13.27
N SER A 158 -7.81 18.56 -12.58
CA SER A 158 -7.94 18.86 -11.16
C SER A 158 -9.18 19.69 -10.87
N ASP A 159 -9.78 20.30 -11.90
CA ASP A 159 -11.00 21.07 -11.74
C ASP A 159 -12.20 20.14 -11.48
N GLY A 160 -12.97 20.48 -10.45
CA GLY A 160 -14.12 19.69 -9.99
C GLY A 160 -13.82 18.29 -9.45
N ALA A 161 -12.55 17.86 -9.32
CA ALA A 161 -12.20 16.52 -8.85
C ALA A 161 -12.73 16.22 -7.43
N VAL A 162 -12.62 17.20 -6.53
CA VAL A 162 -13.18 17.12 -5.16
C VAL A 162 -14.69 16.86 -5.23
N HIS A 163 -15.43 17.70 -5.98
CA HIS A 163 -16.88 17.59 -6.08
C HIS A 163 -17.33 16.25 -6.69
N ARG A 164 -16.62 15.74 -7.71
CA ARG A 164 -16.91 14.42 -8.29
C ARG A 164 -16.73 13.30 -7.28
N ILE A 165 -15.65 13.34 -6.48
CA ILE A 165 -15.39 12.34 -5.44
C ILE A 165 -16.46 12.43 -4.35
N GLU A 166 -16.79 13.63 -3.87
CA GLU A 166 -17.81 13.84 -2.84
C GLU A 166 -19.20 13.37 -3.28
N ALA A 167 -19.63 13.73 -4.50
CA ALA A 167 -20.89 13.26 -5.06
C ALA A 167 -20.94 11.73 -5.14
N CYS A 168 -19.86 11.12 -5.62
CA CYS A 168 -19.73 9.67 -5.69
C CYS A 168 -19.81 9.01 -4.30
N LEU A 169 -19.17 9.60 -3.27
CA LEU A 169 -19.23 9.09 -1.90
C LEU A 169 -20.63 9.24 -1.30
N HIS A 170 -21.31 10.36 -1.56
CA HIS A 170 -22.68 10.59 -1.12
C HIS A 170 -23.65 9.53 -1.69
N ASP A 171 -23.52 9.20 -2.97
CA ASP A 171 -24.36 8.19 -3.62
C ASP A 171 -24.07 6.78 -3.09
N ILE A 172 -22.80 6.45 -2.81
CA ILE A 172 -22.43 5.18 -2.18
C ILE A 172 -23.10 5.03 -0.80
N VAL A 173 -23.06 6.07 0.02
CA VAL A 173 -23.64 6.04 1.37
C VAL A 173 -25.17 5.95 1.29
N SER A 174 -25.78 6.66 0.35
CA SER A 174 -27.24 6.70 0.17
C SER A 174 -27.81 5.38 -0.35
N THR A 175 -27.08 4.69 -1.24
CA THR A 175 -27.51 3.40 -1.80
C THR A 175 -27.20 2.23 -0.87
N GLY A 176 -26.07 2.27 -0.16
CA GLY A 176 -25.59 1.15 0.65
C GLY A 176 -25.24 -0.11 -0.14
N ASP A 177 -25.20 -0.03 -1.48
CA ASP A 177 -24.98 -1.17 -2.37
C ASP A 177 -23.48 -1.39 -2.67
N PRO A 178 -22.90 -2.54 -2.26
CA PRO A 178 -21.52 -2.87 -2.59
C PRO A 178 -21.22 -2.95 -4.09
N ALA A 179 -22.19 -3.33 -4.93
CA ALA A 179 -22.00 -3.39 -6.39
C ALA A 179 -21.89 -1.98 -6.97
N PHE A 180 -22.79 -1.09 -6.58
CA PHE A 180 -22.70 0.34 -6.91
C PHE A 180 -21.37 0.95 -6.43
N ALA A 181 -20.94 0.68 -5.20
CA ALA A 181 -19.66 1.16 -4.69
C ALA A 181 -18.46 0.69 -5.54
N ARG A 182 -18.49 -0.54 -6.04
CA ARG A 182 -17.44 -1.04 -6.96
C ARG A 182 -17.48 -0.33 -8.31
N ALA A 183 -18.66 -0.06 -8.86
CA ALA A 183 -18.82 0.66 -10.12
C ALA A 183 -18.32 2.11 -9.99
N CYS A 184 -18.70 2.79 -8.91
CA CYS A 184 -18.19 4.10 -8.54
C CYS A 184 -16.65 4.15 -8.44
N LEU A 185 -16.05 3.20 -7.72
CA LEU A 185 -14.59 3.09 -7.62
C LEU A 185 -13.93 2.84 -8.99
N LYS A 186 -14.58 2.08 -9.88
CA LYS A 186 -14.08 1.83 -11.24
C LYS A 186 -14.09 3.11 -12.09
N THR A 187 -15.10 3.97 -11.91
CA THR A 187 -15.19 5.26 -12.60
C THR A 187 -14.12 6.23 -12.10
N LEU A 188 -13.91 6.31 -10.79
CA LEU A 188 -12.90 7.21 -10.19
C LEU A 188 -11.47 6.73 -10.43
N VAL A 189 -11.24 5.42 -10.42
CA VAL A 189 -9.93 4.79 -10.56
C VAL A 189 -9.99 3.79 -11.72
N PRO A 190 -9.79 4.23 -12.98
CA PRO A 190 -9.93 3.38 -14.16
C PRO A 190 -9.04 2.12 -14.13
N GLU A 191 -7.87 2.20 -13.49
CA GLU A 191 -6.93 1.10 -13.29
C GLU A 191 -7.43 0.05 -12.27
N TYR A 192 -8.48 0.34 -11.50
CA TYR A 192 -9.06 -0.61 -10.58
C TYR A 192 -9.66 -1.80 -11.33
N ALA A 193 -9.13 -3.00 -11.10
CA ALA A 193 -9.73 -4.25 -11.55
C ALA A 193 -10.27 -5.01 -10.34
N TYR A 194 -11.55 -5.37 -10.38
CA TYR A 194 -12.14 -6.26 -9.38
C TYR A 194 -12.07 -7.70 -9.90
N ASN A 195 -11.14 -8.50 -9.35
CA ASN A 195 -10.98 -9.91 -9.71
C ASN A 195 -11.92 -10.81 -8.89
N GLY A 196 -13.19 -10.42 -8.74
CA GLY A 196 -14.19 -11.20 -7.99
C GLY A 196 -14.97 -12.23 -8.81
N ASP A 197 -14.76 -12.29 -10.13
CA ASP A 197 -15.49 -13.17 -11.05
C ASP A 197 -14.58 -14.15 -11.82
N LYS A 198 -13.50 -14.63 -11.19
CA LYS A 198 -12.81 -15.85 -11.66
C LYS A 198 -13.05 -17.00 -10.68
N SER A 199 -14.30 -17.45 -10.66
CA SER A 199 -14.65 -18.82 -10.29
C SER A 199 -14.75 -19.60 -11.60
N GLY A 200 -13.65 -20.20 -12.01
CA GLY A 200 -13.51 -21.01 -13.21
C GLY A 200 -12.16 -21.69 -13.19
#